data_AF-A0A965D084-F1
#
_entry.id   AF-A0A965D084-F1
#
_cell.length_a   1.000
_cell.length_b   1.000
_cell.length_c   1.000
_cell.angle_alpha   90.00
_cell.angle_beta   90.00
_cell.angle_gamma   90.00
#
_symmetry.space_group_name_H-M   'P 1'
#
loop_
_entity.id
_entity.type
_entity.pdbx_description
1 polymer ?
#
loop_
_entity_poly.entity_id
_entity_poly.type
_entity_poly.pdbx_seq_one_letter_code
_entity_poly.pdbx_strand_id
1 'polypeptide(L)'
;SEKGFFERIFGASEPQPSAALAYAPVDQGSLSGWGTPAPQKRNLADGKTAIYDISSKTVLMPNGQRLEAHSGLGDHMDDPRSMHLKNRGVTPANVYNLRMREALFHGVRAIRMIPVNESRMFGRDGILAHTYMLGPRGDSNGCVSFKDYDIFLQAFLRGEVTRIAVADTASSALALMASLQ
;
A
#
# COMPACT_ATOMS: atom_id res chain seq x y z
N SER A 1 59.96 -59.68 27.10
CA SER A 1 59.84 -58.22 27.21
C SER A 1 58.36 -57.86 27.11
N GLU A 2 57.68 -57.72 28.26
CA GLU A 2 57.25 -56.43 28.89
C GLU A 2 55.95 -55.90 28.24
N LYS A 3 54.76 -56.18 28.80
CA LYS A 3 53.97 -55.37 29.78
C LYS A 3 53.99 -53.85 29.54
N GLY A 4 52.79 -53.27 29.41
CA GLY A 4 52.53 -51.90 28.99
C GLY A 4 52.82 -50.80 30.01
N PHE A 5 52.84 -49.56 29.52
CA PHE A 5 52.93 -48.34 30.32
C PHE A 5 52.61 -47.13 29.43
N PHE A 6 51.89 -46.15 29.99
CA PHE A 6 51.57 -44.80 29.46
C PHE A 6 50.24 -44.55 28.73
N GLU A 7 49.22 -44.71 29.54
CA GLU A 7 48.09 -43.78 29.70
C GLU A 7 48.54 -42.33 30.04
N ARG A 8 47.76 -41.34 29.54
CA ARG A 8 47.54 -39.96 30.04
C ARG A 8 48.71 -38.96 30.15
N ILE A 9 48.69 -37.98 29.25
CA ILE A 9 49.10 -36.59 29.52
C ILE A 9 48.04 -35.67 28.89
N PHE A 10 47.05 -35.28 29.71
CA PHE A 10 46.23 -34.04 29.72
C PHE A 10 45.77 -33.43 28.37
N GLY A 11 44.51 -33.11 28.10
CA GLY A 11 43.32 -32.86 28.91
C GLY A 11 42.25 -32.22 27.99
N ALA A 12 40.99 -32.46 28.31
CA ALA A 12 39.80 -32.04 27.57
C ALA A 12 39.63 -30.51 27.48
N SER A 13 38.91 -30.03 26.45
CA SER A 13 37.92 -28.93 26.54
C SER A 13 37.11 -28.80 25.24
N GLU A 14 35.81 -29.10 25.32
CA GLU A 14 34.77 -28.63 24.38
C GLU A 14 34.65 -27.10 24.40
N PRO A 15 34.29 -26.43 23.29
CA PRO A 15 33.71 -25.10 23.34
C PRO A 15 32.18 -25.20 23.48
N GLN A 16 31.68 -24.91 24.68
CA GLN A 16 30.28 -24.57 24.95
C GLN A 16 30.03 -23.04 24.77
N PRO A 17 28.77 -22.60 24.58
CA PRO A 17 28.42 -21.36 23.90
C PRO A 17 28.57 -20.13 24.79
N SER A 18 29.11 -19.05 24.25
CA SER A 18 29.13 -17.76 24.93
C SER A 18 27.80 -17.02 24.73
N ALA A 19 26.92 -17.13 25.72
CA ALA A 19 25.99 -16.06 26.01
C ALA A 19 26.78 -14.87 26.58
N ALA A 20 26.90 -13.79 25.81
CA ALA A 20 27.29 -12.49 26.33
C ALA A 20 26.03 -11.61 26.44
N LEU A 21 25.80 -11.17 27.68
CA LEU A 21 24.69 -10.33 28.12
C LEU A 21 24.74 -8.91 27.52
N ALA A 22 23.54 -8.32 27.47
CA ALA A 22 23.16 -6.99 27.02
C ALA A 22 23.93 -5.80 27.63
N TYR A 23 23.97 -4.65 26.92
CA TYR A 23 23.38 -3.37 27.38
C TYR A 23 23.35 -2.29 26.25
N ALA A 24 22.32 -1.43 26.30
CA ALA A 24 21.96 -0.31 25.40
C ALA A 24 22.85 0.96 25.61
N PRO A 25 22.59 2.19 25.08
CA PRO A 25 21.56 2.72 24.16
C PRO A 25 22.11 3.58 22.99
N VAL A 26 21.19 4.15 22.19
CA VAL A 26 21.42 5.08 21.07
C VAL A 26 21.76 6.50 21.53
N ASP A 27 22.66 7.22 20.84
CA ASP A 27 22.31 8.38 19.98
C ASP A 27 23.55 9.02 19.28
N GLN A 28 23.28 9.59 18.10
CA GLN A 28 23.94 10.69 17.41
C GLN A 28 25.37 10.58 16.86
N GLY A 29 25.46 10.43 15.53
CA GLY A 29 26.54 11.05 14.74
C GLY A 29 27.13 10.22 13.59
N SER A 30 26.61 10.46 12.38
CA SER A 30 27.35 10.44 11.10
C SER A 30 27.75 9.09 10.45
N LEU A 31 27.06 8.81 9.33
CA LEU A 31 27.58 8.40 8.01
C LEU A 31 28.49 7.16 7.91
N SER A 32 27.89 6.02 7.54
CA SER A 32 28.29 5.15 6.40
C SER A 32 27.72 3.74 6.56
N GLY A 33 27.02 3.24 5.53
CA GLY A 33 26.49 1.88 5.53
C GLY A 33 25.19 1.78 4.74
N TRP A 34 25.30 1.67 3.42
CA TRP A 34 24.18 1.36 2.54
C TRP A 34 23.67 -0.06 2.82
N GLY A 35 22.74 -0.17 3.76
CA GLY A 35 21.74 -1.22 3.77
C GLY A 35 20.42 -0.57 3.41
N THR A 36 19.91 -0.79 2.19
CA THR A 36 18.53 -0.42 1.87
C THR A 36 17.66 -1.14 2.88
N PRO A 37 16.91 -0.45 3.76
CA PRO A 37 15.95 -1.14 4.61
C PRO A 37 15.00 -1.85 3.67
N ALA A 38 14.92 -3.18 3.76
CA ALA A 38 13.87 -3.92 3.09
C ALA A 38 12.54 -3.23 3.44
N PRO A 39 11.65 -2.95 2.47
CA PRO A 39 10.41 -2.25 2.77
C PRO A 39 9.71 -3.04 3.87
N GLN A 40 9.66 -2.46 5.06
CA GLN A 40 8.91 -3.05 6.15
C GLN A 40 7.52 -3.27 5.60
N LYS A 41 7.05 -4.53 5.61
CA LYS A 41 5.65 -4.84 5.36
C LYS A 41 4.85 -4.00 6.34
N ARG A 42 4.40 -2.82 5.93
CA ARG A 42 3.36 -2.09 6.64
C ARG A 42 2.18 -3.01 6.51
N ASN A 43 1.89 -3.75 7.57
CA ASN A 43 0.63 -4.45 7.70
C ASN A 43 -0.44 -3.35 7.66
N LEU A 44 -0.94 -3.07 6.45
CA LEU A 44 -2.17 -2.33 6.26
C LEU A 44 -3.20 -3.07 7.12
N ALA A 45 -3.87 -2.36 8.02
CA ALA A 45 -4.46 -2.90 9.26
C ALA A 45 -5.38 -4.13 9.11
N ASP A 46 -5.82 -4.46 7.88
CA ASP A 46 -6.68 -5.60 7.54
C ASP A 46 -6.09 -6.58 6.50
N GLY A 47 -4.91 -6.30 5.94
CA GLY A 47 -4.28 -7.06 4.87
C GLY A 47 -5.03 -7.08 3.53
N LYS A 48 -6.10 -6.27 3.37
CA LYS A 48 -6.99 -6.26 2.19
C LYS A 48 -7.36 -4.86 1.70
N THR A 49 -6.86 -3.81 2.35
CA THR A 49 -7.03 -2.42 1.92
C THR A 49 -5.83 -1.96 1.11
N ALA A 50 -6.03 -1.54 -0.14
CA ALA A 50 -5.02 -0.79 -0.88
C ALA A 50 -5.03 0.69 -0.42
N ILE A 51 -3.90 1.37 -0.52
CA ILE A 51 -3.80 2.82 -0.25
C ILE A 51 -3.55 3.55 -1.55
N TYR A 52 -4.44 4.47 -1.93
CA TYR A 52 -4.19 5.42 -2.99
C TYR A 52 -3.69 6.75 -2.41
N ASP A 53 -2.44 7.06 -2.69
CA ASP A 53 -1.79 8.34 -2.41
C ASP A 53 -1.88 9.19 -3.69
N ILE A 54 -2.75 10.19 -3.67
CA ILE A 54 -3.03 11.04 -4.83
C ILE A 54 -1.78 11.84 -5.21
N SER A 55 -1.10 12.43 -4.21
CA SER A 55 0.06 13.31 -4.43
C SER A 55 1.25 12.57 -5.10
N SER A 56 1.44 11.29 -4.78
CA SER A 56 2.45 10.43 -5.41
C SER A 56 1.91 9.59 -6.58
N LYS A 57 0.63 9.73 -6.93
CA LYS A 57 -0.01 9.05 -8.08
C LYS A 57 0.13 7.54 -8.02
N THR A 58 0.10 7.00 -6.79
CA THR A 58 0.46 5.61 -6.53
C THR A 58 -0.58 4.92 -5.67
N VAL A 59 -0.99 3.73 -6.09
CA VAL A 59 -1.70 2.76 -5.27
C VAL A 59 -0.72 1.75 -4.69
N LEU A 60 -0.56 1.76 -3.37
CA LEU A 60 0.13 0.71 -2.62
C LEU A 60 -0.84 -0.44 -2.34
N MET A 61 -0.56 -1.59 -2.94
CA MET A 61 -1.32 -2.82 -2.77
C MET A 61 -1.01 -3.49 -1.42
N PRO A 62 -1.93 -4.34 -0.89
CA PRO A 62 -1.68 -5.08 0.35
C PRO A 62 -0.45 -5.98 0.33
N ASN A 63 -0.08 -6.51 -0.85
CA ASN A 63 1.13 -7.32 -1.04
C ASN A 63 2.42 -6.49 -1.12
N GLY A 64 2.35 -5.16 -1.05
CA GLY A 64 3.47 -4.22 -1.16
C GLY A 64 3.76 -3.74 -2.59
N GLN A 65 3.09 -4.28 -3.61
CA GLN A 65 3.21 -3.79 -4.99
C GLN A 65 2.71 -2.35 -5.10
N ARG A 66 3.32 -1.58 -6.01
CA ARG A 66 2.94 -0.19 -6.30
C ARG A 66 2.40 -0.11 -7.72
N LEU A 67 1.24 0.51 -7.90
CA LEU A 67 0.60 0.71 -9.20
C LEU A 67 0.45 2.22 -9.47
N GLU A 68 0.69 2.63 -10.71
CA GLU A 68 0.42 4.00 -11.17
C GLU A 68 -1.09 4.21 -11.32
N ALA A 69 -1.60 5.29 -10.73
CA ALA A 69 -3.00 5.68 -10.86
C ALA A 69 -3.20 7.19 -10.77
N HIS A 70 -4.21 7.68 -11.48
CA HIS A 70 -4.58 9.09 -11.53
C HIS A 70 -6.05 9.31 -11.18
N SER A 71 -6.36 10.57 -10.88
CA SER A 71 -7.74 11.01 -10.73
C SER A 71 -7.89 12.48 -11.10
N GLY A 72 -9.10 12.88 -11.49
CA GLY A 72 -9.39 14.25 -11.89
C GLY A 72 -9.08 14.53 -13.35
N LEU A 73 -9.47 15.73 -13.80
CA LEU A 73 -9.50 16.12 -15.20
C LEU A 73 -8.78 17.45 -15.40
N GLY A 74 -7.95 17.53 -16.45
CA GLY A 74 -7.31 18.78 -16.85
C GLY A 74 -6.43 19.34 -15.73
N ASP A 75 -6.64 20.61 -15.38
CA ASP A 75 -5.84 21.33 -14.38
C ASP A 75 -6.06 20.86 -12.93
N HIS A 76 -7.08 20.01 -12.71
CA HIS A 76 -7.39 19.43 -11.40
C HIS A 76 -6.89 18.00 -11.23
N MET A 77 -6.22 17.48 -12.26
CA MET A 77 -5.68 16.12 -12.24
C MET A 77 -4.62 15.98 -11.14
N ASP A 78 -4.74 14.93 -10.34
CA ASP A 78 -3.88 14.61 -9.20
C ASP A 78 -3.72 15.75 -8.18
N ASP A 79 -4.67 16.69 -8.10
CA ASP A 79 -4.72 17.74 -7.07
C ASP A 79 -5.72 17.35 -5.95
N PRO A 80 -5.25 16.91 -4.76
CA PRO A 80 -6.10 16.57 -3.62
C PRO A 80 -7.08 17.67 -3.22
N ARG A 81 -6.73 18.96 -3.43
CA ARG A 81 -7.56 20.10 -3.03
C ARG A 81 -8.81 20.21 -3.90
N SER A 82 -8.78 19.64 -5.10
CA SER A 82 -9.90 19.64 -6.04
C SER A 82 -11.03 18.66 -5.69
N MET A 83 -10.90 17.83 -4.65
CA MET A 83 -11.83 16.72 -4.35
C MET A 83 -13.31 17.10 -4.15
N HIS A 84 -13.62 18.37 -3.93
CA HIS A 84 -14.97 18.88 -3.81
C HIS A 84 -15.62 19.20 -5.18
N LEU A 85 -14.83 19.25 -6.25
CA LEU A 85 -15.29 19.64 -7.58
C LEU A 85 -15.96 18.46 -8.30
N LYS A 86 -17.26 18.59 -8.56
CA LYS A 86 -18.05 17.60 -9.31
C LYS A 86 -17.55 17.46 -10.75
N ASN A 87 -17.46 16.22 -11.22
CA ASN A 87 -17.07 15.81 -12.58
C ASN A 87 -15.66 16.20 -13.07
N ARG A 88 -14.82 16.80 -12.22
CA ARG A 88 -13.45 17.21 -12.63
C ARG A 88 -12.40 17.08 -11.53
N GLY A 89 -12.81 17.12 -10.26
CA GLY A 89 -11.90 16.93 -9.14
C GLY A 89 -11.52 15.48 -8.93
N VAL A 90 -10.39 15.25 -8.26
CA VAL A 90 -9.92 13.92 -7.85
C VAL A 90 -10.95 13.16 -7.00
N THR A 91 -10.81 11.86 -6.87
CA THR A 91 -11.61 11.03 -5.96
C THR A 91 -11.58 11.59 -4.52
N PRO A 92 -12.74 11.79 -3.84
CA PRO A 92 -12.77 12.26 -2.47
C PRO A 92 -11.98 11.39 -1.50
N ALA A 93 -11.31 12.03 -0.53
CA ALA A 93 -10.60 11.29 0.50
C ALA A 93 -11.59 10.48 1.34
N ASN A 94 -11.46 9.15 1.33
CA ASN A 94 -12.36 8.23 2.02
C ASN A 94 -11.73 6.83 2.07
N VAL A 95 -12.33 5.94 2.87
CA VAL A 95 -12.17 4.51 2.64
C VAL A 95 -13.37 4.05 1.81
N TYR A 96 -13.09 3.28 0.76
CA TYR A 96 -14.11 2.78 -0.15
C TYR A 96 -14.13 1.25 -0.11
N ASN A 97 -15.32 0.67 0.06
CA ASN A 97 -15.57 -0.74 -0.20
C ASN A 97 -15.66 -0.97 -1.72
N LEU A 98 -15.03 -2.04 -2.19
CA LEU A 98 -14.98 -2.37 -3.62
C LEU A 98 -16.08 -3.38 -3.97
N ARG A 99 -16.80 -3.11 -5.06
CA ARG A 99 -17.79 -4.05 -5.63
C ARG A 99 -17.69 -4.06 -7.15
N MET A 100 -17.72 -5.25 -7.75
CA MET A 100 -17.72 -5.36 -9.21
C MET A 100 -18.98 -4.72 -9.80
N ARG A 101 -18.86 -3.97 -10.89
CA ARG A 101 -20.04 -3.54 -11.66
C ARG A 101 -20.63 -4.73 -12.42
N GLU A 102 -21.96 -4.78 -12.46
CA GLU A 102 -22.71 -5.81 -13.20
C GLU A 102 -22.61 -5.60 -14.72
N ALA A 103 -22.61 -4.34 -15.16
CA ALA A 103 -22.41 -3.97 -16.56
C ALA A 103 -21.02 -3.39 -16.81
N LEU A 104 -20.57 -3.43 -18.07
CA LEU A 104 -19.35 -2.76 -18.51
C LEU A 104 -19.50 -1.23 -18.45
N PHE A 105 -18.39 -0.53 -18.24
CA PHE A 105 -18.30 0.92 -18.23
C PHE A 105 -17.53 1.33 -19.48
N HIS A 106 -18.22 1.86 -20.49
CA HIS A 106 -17.62 2.16 -21.80
C HIS A 106 -16.85 0.97 -22.40
N GLY A 107 -17.40 -0.26 -22.24
CA GLY A 107 -16.76 -1.50 -22.71
C GLY A 107 -15.71 -2.08 -21.76
N VAL A 108 -15.36 -1.40 -20.67
CA VAL A 108 -14.33 -1.85 -19.71
C VAL A 108 -14.98 -2.37 -18.42
N ARG A 109 -14.44 -3.45 -17.86
CA ARG A 109 -14.80 -3.88 -16.50
C ARG A 109 -14.35 -2.79 -15.52
N ALA A 110 -15.27 -2.27 -14.70
CA ALA A 110 -14.93 -1.28 -13.70
C ALA A 110 -15.42 -1.73 -12.32
N ILE A 111 -14.69 -1.33 -11.29
CA ILE A 111 -15.04 -1.63 -9.89
C ILE A 111 -15.71 -0.39 -9.32
N ARG A 112 -16.88 -0.54 -8.70
CA ARG A 112 -17.54 0.52 -7.95
C ARG A 112 -16.83 0.72 -6.61
N MET A 113 -16.54 1.98 -6.30
CA MET A 113 -15.97 2.41 -5.03
C MET A 113 -17.09 3.00 -4.17
N ILE A 114 -17.48 2.29 -3.12
CA ILE A 114 -18.59 2.66 -2.22
C ILE A 114 -17.99 3.30 -0.96
N PRO A 115 -18.19 4.61 -0.72
CA PRO A 115 -17.58 5.29 0.41
C PRO A 115 -18.11 4.77 1.74
N VAL A 116 -17.24 4.65 2.73
CA VAL A 116 -17.65 4.32 4.11
C VAL A 116 -18.30 5.54 4.78
N ASN A 117 -17.80 6.75 4.49
CA ASN A 117 -18.36 7.99 5.03
C ASN A 117 -18.93 8.87 3.92
N GLU A 118 -20.25 8.81 3.72
CA GLU A 118 -20.97 9.60 2.70
C GLU A 118 -20.84 11.11 2.88
N SER A 119 -20.70 11.61 4.12
CA SER A 119 -20.56 13.06 4.38
C SER A 119 -19.30 13.67 3.76
N ARG A 120 -18.29 12.84 3.43
CA ARG A 120 -17.03 13.26 2.82
C ARG A 120 -17.05 13.25 1.29
N MET A 121 -18.20 12.97 0.69
CA MET A 121 -18.32 12.86 -0.76
C MET A 121 -18.68 14.17 -1.46
N PHE A 122 -18.99 15.25 -0.73
CA PHE A 122 -19.31 16.56 -1.32
C PHE A 122 -20.48 16.51 -2.34
N GLY A 123 -21.47 15.65 -2.08
CA GLY A 123 -22.60 15.43 -3.00
C GLY A 123 -22.21 14.74 -4.32
N ARG A 124 -21.06 14.06 -4.35
CA ARG A 124 -20.57 13.27 -5.48
C ARG A 124 -20.84 11.79 -5.24
N ASP A 125 -21.02 11.07 -6.33
CA ASP A 125 -21.34 9.65 -6.34
C ASP A 125 -20.68 8.98 -7.55
N GLY A 126 -20.98 7.69 -7.76
CA GLY A 126 -20.62 7.00 -9.00
C GLY A 126 -19.11 6.83 -9.23
N ILE A 127 -18.28 6.94 -8.20
CA ILE A 127 -16.84 6.78 -8.30
C ILE A 127 -16.47 5.33 -8.63
N LEU A 128 -15.60 5.15 -9.61
CA LEU A 128 -15.14 3.85 -10.10
C LEU A 128 -13.61 3.75 -10.10
N ALA A 129 -13.12 2.52 -10.12
CA ALA A 129 -11.75 2.17 -10.49
C ALA A 129 -11.75 1.47 -11.87
N HIS A 130 -10.95 1.97 -12.82
CA HIS A 130 -10.89 1.46 -14.21
C HIS A 130 -9.55 1.80 -14.90
N THR A 131 -9.35 1.31 -16.13
CA THR A 131 -8.16 1.67 -16.97
C THR A 131 -8.21 3.10 -17.51
N TYR A 132 -7.17 3.61 -18.15
CA TYR A 132 -7.24 4.94 -18.78
C TYR A 132 -8.26 4.93 -19.93
N MET A 133 -9.16 5.92 -19.94
CA MET A 133 -10.20 6.04 -20.97
C MET A 133 -10.31 7.46 -21.56
N LEU A 134 -9.86 8.48 -20.85
CA LEU A 134 -9.84 9.87 -21.34
C LEU A 134 -8.41 10.27 -21.73
N GLY A 135 -7.88 9.61 -22.76
CA GLY A 135 -6.54 9.87 -23.27
C GLY A 135 -5.41 9.25 -22.43
N PRO A 136 -4.15 9.47 -22.85
CA PRO A 136 -3.00 8.70 -22.38
C PRO A 136 -2.49 9.11 -20.99
N ARG A 137 -2.92 10.26 -20.46
CA ARG A 137 -2.50 10.73 -19.13
C ARG A 137 -3.26 10.05 -18.00
N GLY A 138 -4.39 9.41 -18.29
CA GLY A 138 -5.25 8.85 -17.25
C GLY A 138 -6.23 9.85 -16.65
N ASP A 139 -6.59 10.92 -17.38
CA ASP A 139 -7.66 11.81 -16.96
C ASP A 139 -8.95 11.04 -16.64
N SER A 140 -9.73 11.55 -15.68
CA SER A 140 -11.03 11.01 -15.30
C SER A 140 -11.94 12.10 -14.76
N ASN A 141 -13.25 11.89 -14.77
CA ASN A 141 -14.19 12.82 -14.12
C ASN A 141 -14.21 12.68 -12.57
N GLY A 142 -13.14 12.10 -11.99
CA GLY A 142 -12.97 11.85 -10.56
C GLY A 142 -12.96 10.37 -10.15
N CYS A 143 -12.97 9.45 -11.11
CA CYS A 143 -12.67 8.04 -10.88
C CYS A 143 -11.17 7.83 -10.61
N VAL A 144 -10.80 6.67 -10.06
CA VAL A 144 -9.40 6.26 -10.00
C VAL A 144 -9.08 5.49 -11.28
N SER A 145 -8.26 6.08 -12.14
CA SER A 145 -7.82 5.47 -13.39
C SER A 145 -6.44 4.85 -13.20
N PHE A 146 -6.25 3.63 -13.66
CA PHE A 146 -4.99 2.88 -13.50
C PHE A 146 -4.32 2.67 -14.86
N LYS A 147 -3.01 2.84 -14.91
CA LYS A 147 -2.23 2.49 -16.11
C LYS A 147 -2.30 0.99 -16.38
N ASP A 148 -1.93 0.22 -15.37
CA ASP A 148 -1.92 -1.25 -15.40
C ASP A 148 -3.12 -1.81 -14.64
N TYR A 149 -4.33 -1.41 -15.06
CA TYR A 149 -5.58 -1.71 -14.36
C TYR A 149 -5.82 -3.21 -14.12
N ASP A 150 -5.43 -4.07 -15.05
CA ASP A 150 -5.64 -5.50 -14.94
C ASP A 150 -4.96 -6.09 -13.70
N ILE A 151 -3.84 -5.52 -13.24
CA ILE A 151 -3.19 -5.97 -12.00
C ILE A 151 -4.11 -5.73 -10.80
N PHE A 152 -4.66 -4.53 -10.69
CA PHE A 152 -5.59 -4.17 -9.61
C PHE A 152 -6.88 -4.99 -9.70
N LEU A 153 -7.45 -5.12 -10.90
CA LEU A 153 -8.68 -5.88 -11.12
C LEU A 153 -8.51 -7.35 -10.74
N GLN A 154 -7.42 -7.99 -11.13
CA GLN A 154 -7.19 -9.40 -10.81
C GLN A 154 -6.95 -9.61 -9.31
N ALA A 155 -6.25 -8.69 -8.64
CA ALA A 155 -6.12 -8.73 -7.18
C ALA A 155 -7.49 -8.62 -6.48
N PHE A 156 -8.37 -7.74 -6.98
CA PHE A 156 -9.73 -7.61 -6.48
C PHE A 156 -10.55 -8.90 -6.69
N LEU A 157 -10.49 -9.47 -7.90
CA LEU A 157 -11.20 -10.71 -8.24
C LEU A 157 -10.72 -11.91 -7.41
N ARG A 158 -9.44 -11.94 -7.00
CA ARG A 158 -8.89 -12.94 -6.07
C ARG A 158 -9.22 -12.66 -4.59
N GLY A 159 -9.85 -11.52 -4.28
CA GLY A 159 -10.17 -11.11 -2.91
C GLY A 159 -8.95 -10.64 -2.09
N GLU A 160 -7.83 -10.36 -2.75
CA GLU A 160 -6.60 -9.83 -2.12
C GLU A 160 -6.75 -8.35 -1.78
N VAL A 161 -7.59 -7.63 -2.53
CA VAL A 161 -8.01 -6.26 -2.21
C VAL A 161 -9.53 -6.19 -2.22
N THR A 162 -10.12 -5.71 -1.13
CA THR A 162 -11.58 -5.53 -1.01
C THR A 162 -11.95 -4.10 -0.65
N ARG A 163 -10.96 -3.29 -0.28
CA ARG A 163 -11.10 -1.88 0.07
C ARG A 163 -9.97 -1.06 -0.53
N ILE A 164 -10.22 0.23 -0.71
CA ILE A 164 -9.17 1.20 -1.03
C ILE A 164 -9.34 2.45 -0.16
N ALA A 165 -8.27 2.85 0.53
CA ALA A 165 -8.20 4.10 1.26
C ALA A 165 -7.58 5.15 0.35
N VAL A 166 -8.35 6.16 -0.01
CA VAL A 166 -7.93 7.27 -0.87
C VAL A 166 -7.69 8.49 0.02
N ALA A 167 -6.54 9.13 -0.13
CA ALA A 167 -6.23 10.39 0.53
C ALA A 167 -5.17 11.18 -0.24
N ASP A 168 -4.91 12.40 0.23
CA ASP A 168 -3.81 13.25 -0.25
C ASP A 168 -2.47 12.49 -0.20
N THR A 169 -2.15 11.89 0.96
CA THR A 169 -0.93 11.10 1.17
C THR A 169 -1.25 9.75 1.81
N ALA A 170 -0.32 8.81 1.70
CA ALA A 170 -0.42 7.49 2.33
C ALA A 170 -0.55 7.59 3.86
N SER A 171 0.11 8.55 4.51
CA SER A 171 -0.01 8.79 5.95
C SER A 171 -1.42 9.23 6.32
N SER A 172 -2.02 10.13 5.53
CA SER A 172 -3.41 10.55 5.72
C SER A 172 -4.38 9.39 5.49
N ALA A 173 -4.12 8.52 4.52
CA ALA A 173 -4.93 7.32 4.29
C ALA A 173 -4.88 6.35 5.48
N LEU A 174 -3.70 6.13 6.08
CA LEU A 174 -3.56 5.32 7.29
C LEU A 174 -4.34 5.92 8.47
N ALA A 175 -4.30 7.25 8.65
CA ALA A 175 -5.10 7.92 9.66
C ALA A 175 -6.61 7.75 9.44
N LEU A 176 -7.07 7.81 8.18
CA LEU A 176 -8.47 7.51 7.85
C LEU A 176 -8.86 6.08 8.22
N MET A 177 -8.00 5.11 7.93
CA MET A 177 -8.26 3.71 8.28
C MET A 177 -8.33 3.50 9.80
N ALA A 178 -7.42 4.12 10.56
CA ALA A 178 -7.39 4.03 12.02
C ALA A 178 -8.66 4.61 12.67
N SER A 179 -9.28 5.63 12.07
CA SER A 179 -10.51 6.24 12.60
C SER A 179 -11.78 5.39 12.42
N LEU A 180 -11.69 4.26 11.72
CA LEU A 180 -12.80 3.34 11.47
C LEU A 180 -12.78 2.10 12.38
N GLN A 181 -11.80 2.02 13.29
CA GLN A 181 -11.61 0.93 14.26
C GLN A 181 -12.11 1.38 15.65
#